data_AF-A0A1G5Q9J2-F1
#
_entry.id   AF-A0A1G5Q9J2-F1
#
_cell.length_a   1.000
_cell.length_b   1.000
_cell.length_c   1.000
_cell.angle_alpha   90.00
_cell.angle_beta   90.00
_cell.angle_gamma   90.00
#
_symmetry.space_group_name_H-M   'P 1'
#
loop_
_entity.id
_entity.type
_entity.pdbx_description
1 polymer ?
#
loop_
_entity_poly.entity_id
_entity_poly.type
_entity_poly.pdbx_seq_one_letter_code
_entity_poly.pdbx_strand_id
1 'polypeptide(L)'
;MESSLQQLNKQQKHNLKIIALYNLLKNLRAIDAQLTSMNSGRDNLSKDKKDEIQLSDETLTGWRDICLRLNRHLTPQSALFRHAIRMSALLCSGYTMIQLLDLQHGYWILLTSLFVCQPNYSATRRRLTLRIIGTVAGVLIGLPILYFVPSIEGQLVLIVISGVSFFAFRNTQYAHATLFITLLVLLCFNLLGEGFEVALPRIIDTLIGCGSAWLAVNFIWPDWKFRQLSQVISRTMNTNCRYLDAILVQYYQGKDNGLNYRIARRDAHNSDAELVSVISNMSAEPKSDQTSQEKAFRLLCLNHTMLSYISALGAH
;
A
#
# COMPACT_ATOMS: atom_id res chain seq x y z
N MET A 1 17.84 39.32 33.44
CA MET A 1 17.73 37.85 33.25
C MET A 1 19.09 37.24 32.89
N GLU A 2 19.82 37.78 31.90
CA GLU A 2 21.19 37.34 31.58
C GLU A 2 22.19 37.56 32.72
N SER A 3 22.10 38.70 33.42
CA SER A 3 22.91 39.00 34.60
C SER A 3 22.67 38.00 35.75
N SER A 4 21.42 37.58 35.93
CA SER A 4 21.01 36.60 36.95
C SER A 4 21.49 35.17 36.63
N LEU A 5 21.50 34.79 35.35
CA LEU A 5 22.00 33.48 34.89
C LEU A 5 23.52 33.39 34.94
N GLN A 6 24.24 34.48 34.67
CA GLN A 6 25.70 34.54 34.80
C GLN A 6 26.17 34.43 36.27
N GLN A 7 25.41 35.02 37.21
CA GLN A 7 25.70 34.86 38.65
C GLN A 7 25.47 33.42 39.13
N LEU A 8 24.42 32.74 38.64
CA LEU A 8 24.14 31.33 38.99
C LEU A 8 25.16 30.35 38.40
N ASN A 9 25.72 30.63 37.21
CA ASN A 9 26.74 29.78 36.60
C ASN A 9 28.11 29.87 37.31
N LYS A 10 28.36 30.94 38.07
CA LYS A 10 29.56 31.07 38.93
C LYS A 10 29.47 30.29 40.24
N GLN A 11 28.27 29.93 40.70
CA GLN A 11 28.06 29.28 42.01
C GLN A 11 27.84 27.76 41.96
N GLN A 12 27.42 27.17 40.85
CA GLN A 12 27.15 25.71 40.78
C GLN A 12 27.66 25.07 39.50
N LYS A 13 28.83 24.44 39.62
CA LYS A 13 29.62 23.86 38.52
C LYS A 13 29.16 22.45 38.10
N HIS A 14 27.85 22.20 37.98
CA HIS A 14 27.24 21.11 37.18
C HIS A 14 25.72 21.06 37.45
N ASN A 15 24.92 21.75 36.66
CA ASN A 15 23.48 21.51 36.65
C ASN A 15 22.98 21.42 35.21
N LEU A 16 22.74 20.20 34.74
CA LEU A 16 22.26 19.87 33.39
C LEU A 16 21.04 20.70 32.96
N LYS A 17 20.20 21.10 33.92
CA LYS A 17 19.03 21.96 33.69
C LYS A 17 19.40 23.37 33.24
N ILE A 18 20.50 23.94 33.75
CA ILE A 18 20.96 25.29 33.37
C ILE A 18 21.54 25.27 31.96
N ILE A 19 22.28 24.21 31.60
CA ILE A 19 22.81 24.00 30.24
C ILE A 19 21.65 23.81 29.24
N ALA A 20 20.63 23.04 29.61
CA ALA A 20 19.43 22.86 28.79
C ALA A 20 18.67 24.18 28.57
N LEU A 21 18.49 24.98 29.62
CA LEU A 21 17.86 26.32 29.53
C LEU A 21 18.67 27.28 28.66
N TYR A 22 20.00 27.25 28.77
CA TYR A 22 20.88 28.06 27.93
C TYR A 22 20.78 27.65 26.45
N ASN A 23 20.76 26.34 26.17
CA ASN A 23 20.60 25.84 24.80
C ASN A 23 19.23 26.16 24.22
N LEU A 24 18.17 26.12 25.03
CA LEU A 24 16.81 26.45 24.61
C LEU A 24 16.68 27.95 24.29
N LEU A 25 17.30 28.81 25.11
CA LEU A 25 17.35 30.26 24.86
C LEU A 25 18.18 30.57 23.61
N LYS A 26 19.30 29.88 23.38
CA LYS A 26 20.10 29.99 22.17
C LYS A 26 19.31 29.57 20.93
N ASN A 27 18.55 28.49 21.00
CA ASN A 27 17.70 28.02 19.90
C ASN A 27 16.56 29.00 19.62
N LEU A 28 15.90 29.54 20.65
CA LEU A 28 14.86 30.56 20.48
C LEU A 28 15.40 31.84 19.83
N ARG A 29 16.61 32.28 20.20
CA ARG A 29 17.27 33.42 19.55
C ARG A 29 17.67 33.13 18.10
N ALA A 30 18.11 31.91 17.81
CA ALA A 30 18.42 31.52 16.43
C ALA A 30 17.14 31.51 15.55
N ILE A 31 16.02 31.05 16.10
CA ILE A 31 14.71 31.09 15.42
C ILE A 31 14.25 32.54 15.23
N ASP A 32 14.40 33.40 16.24
CA ASP A 32 14.02 34.81 16.14
C ASP A 32 14.91 35.59 15.15
N ALA A 33 16.22 35.30 15.11
CA ALA A 33 17.14 35.81 14.11
C ALA A 33 16.78 35.32 12.68
N GLN A 34 16.33 34.06 12.54
CA GLN A 34 15.84 33.55 11.26
C GLN A 34 14.53 34.21 10.84
N LEU A 35 13.58 34.42 11.75
CA LEU A 35 12.30 35.08 11.47
C LEU A 35 12.48 36.56 11.12
N THR A 36 13.38 37.26 11.81
CA THR A 36 13.75 38.65 11.48
C THR A 36 14.51 38.74 10.16
N SER A 37 15.37 37.78 9.83
CA SER A 37 16.02 37.69 8.51
C SER A 37 15.02 37.38 7.38
N MET A 38 13.96 36.59 7.66
CA MET A 38 12.85 36.33 6.72
C MET A 38 12.00 37.57 6.45
N ASN A 39 11.83 38.45 7.43
CA ASN A 39 11.13 39.73 7.25
C ASN A 39 12.00 40.78 6.54
N SER A 40 13.32 40.74 6.70
CA SER A 40 14.23 41.77 6.17
C SER A 40 14.81 41.44 4.79
N GLY A 41 14.82 40.16 4.39
CA GLY A 41 15.50 39.68 3.18
C GLY A 41 14.60 39.42 1.95
N ARG A 42 13.33 39.85 1.98
CA ARG A 42 12.33 39.46 0.96
C ARG A 42 12.55 40.09 -0.43
N ASP A 43 13.35 41.16 -0.54
CA ASP A 43 13.50 41.90 -1.80
C ASP A 43 14.75 41.58 -2.63
N ASN A 44 15.82 40.97 -2.08
CA ASN A 44 17.05 40.74 -2.87
C ASN A 44 17.54 39.28 -2.97
N LEU A 45 17.11 38.35 -2.12
CA LEU A 45 17.47 36.92 -2.25
C LEU A 45 16.47 36.08 -3.06
N SER A 46 15.37 36.68 -3.51
CA SER A 46 14.20 35.98 -4.05
C SER A 46 14.25 35.72 -5.56
N LYS A 47 15.31 36.15 -6.27
CA LYS A 47 15.50 35.86 -7.71
C LYS A 47 16.40 34.66 -7.99
N ASP A 48 17.44 34.40 -7.18
CA ASP A 48 18.43 33.35 -7.47
C ASP A 48 18.12 32.02 -6.76
N LYS A 49 17.42 32.05 -5.61
CA LYS A 49 17.03 30.82 -4.85
C LYS A 49 15.64 30.27 -5.16
N LYS A 50 14.84 30.97 -5.97
CA LYS A 50 13.50 30.48 -6.34
C LYS A 50 13.57 29.32 -7.35
N ASP A 51 14.63 29.22 -8.13
CA ASP A 51 14.80 28.15 -9.11
C ASP A 51 15.25 26.81 -8.47
N GLU A 52 15.92 26.83 -7.31
CA GLU A 52 16.39 25.61 -6.63
C GLU A 52 15.41 25.01 -5.61
N ILE A 53 14.48 25.81 -5.08
CA ILE A 53 13.54 25.38 -4.02
C ILE A 53 12.20 24.92 -4.60
N GLN A 54 11.92 25.22 -5.88
CA GLN A 54 10.83 24.56 -6.59
C GLN A 54 11.27 23.12 -6.92
N LEU A 55 10.98 22.21 -5.99
CA LEU A 55 10.57 20.86 -6.34
C LEU A 55 9.76 20.97 -7.63
N SER A 56 10.27 20.42 -8.74
CA SER A 56 9.52 20.21 -9.96
C SER A 56 8.14 19.74 -9.54
N ASP A 57 7.17 20.64 -9.59
CA ASP A 57 5.79 20.32 -9.33
C ASP A 57 5.48 19.21 -10.32
N GLU A 58 5.30 18.00 -9.80
CA GLU A 58 4.89 16.82 -10.54
C GLU A 58 3.40 16.97 -10.93
N THR A 59 3.05 18.16 -11.39
CA THR A 59 1.77 18.50 -11.96
C THR A 59 1.78 17.98 -13.39
N LEU A 60 0.69 17.31 -13.76
CA LEU A 60 0.53 16.60 -15.02
C LEU A 60 0.63 17.59 -16.20
N THR A 61 1.83 17.80 -16.74
CA THR A 61 2.04 18.68 -17.90
C THR A 61 1.67 17.94 -19.18
N GLY A 62 0.37 17.81 -19.42
CA GLY A 62 -0.22 17.54 -20.74
C GLY A 62 -0.44 16.07 -21.11
N TRP A 63 -1.30 15.88 -22.11
CA TRP A 63 -1.71 14.58 -22.67
C TRP A 63 -0.54 13.72 -23.14
N ARG A 64 0.56 14.34 -23.60
CA ARG A 64 1.77 13.62 -24.00
C ARG A 64 2.47 12.95 -22.81
N ASP A 65 2.55 13.61 -21.66
CA ASP A 65 3.18 13.05 -20.47
C ASP A 65 2.32 11.93 -19.87
N ILE A 66 0.99 12.08 -19.94
CA ILE A 66 0.03 11.00 -19.60
C ILE A 66 0.22 9.79 -20.53
N CYS A 67 0.28 10.01 -21.85
CA CYS A 67 0.51 8.93 -22.81
C CYS A 67 1.87 8.25 -22.62
N LEU A 68 2.95 9.00 -22.34
CA LEU A 68 4.27 8.44 -22.07
C LEU A 68 4.31 7.61 -20.77
N ARG A 69 3.66 8.08 -19.71
CA ARG A 69 3.50 7.32 -18.45
C ARG A 69 2.65 6.07 -18.68
N LEU A 70 1.55 6.16 -19.43
CA LEU A 70 0.69 5.02 -19.76
C LEU A 70 1.45 3.98 -20.60
N ASN A 71 2.25 4.42 -21.58
CA ASN A 71 3.06 3.55 -22.43
C ASN A 71 4.16 2.82 -21.63
N ARG A 72 4.73 3.48 -20.61
CA ARG A 72 5.62 2.82 -19.63
C ARG A 72 4.93 1.71 -18.83
N HIS A 73 3.61 1.82 -18.62
CA HIS A 73 2.81 0.80 -17.94
C HIS A 73 2.18 -0.26 -18.87
N LEU A 74 2.21 -0.05 -20.20
CA LEU A 74 1.79 -0.97 -21.25
C LEU A 74 2.91 -1.93 -21.70
N THR A 75 3.76 -2.33 -20.75
CA THR A 75 4.78 -3.35 -21.00
C THR A 75 4.35 -4.68 -20.39
N PRO A 76 4.69 -5.82 -21.00
CA PRO A 76 4.41 -7.15 -20.43
C PRO A 76 5.10 -7.39 -19.07
N GLN A 77 6.03 -6.51 -18.67
CA GLN A 77 6.67 -6.51 -17.36
C GLN A 77 5.82 -5.80 -16.27
N SER A 78 4.87 -4.94 -16.66
CA SER A 78 3.98 -4.23 -15.74
C SER A 78 3.01 -5.19 -15.06
N ALA A 79 2.93 -5.12 -13.72
CA ALA A 79 1.98 -5.92 -12.94
C ALA A 79 0.51 -5.59 -13.28
N LEU A 80 0.23 -4.33 -13.64
CA LEU A 80 -1.11 -3.86 -13.99
C LEU A 80 -1.58 -4.45 -15.32
N PHE A 81 -0.73 -4.49 -16.34
CA PHE A 81 -1.06 -5.07 -17.65
C PHE A 81 -1.33 -6.57 -17.55
N ARG A 82 -0.48 -7.30 -16.82
CA ARG A 82 -0.65 -8.73 -16.56
C ARG A 82 -1.93 -9.03 -15.77
N HIS A 83 -2.26 -8.20 -14.80
CA HIS A 83 -3.51 -8.31 -14.07
C HIS A 83 -4.71 -8.04 -14.99
N ALA A 84 -4.68 -6.99 -15.81
CA ALA A 84 -5.77 -6.67 -16.74
C ALA A 84 -6.07 -7.82 -17.70
N ILE A 85 -5.05 -8.41 -18.35
CA ILE A 85 -5.23 -9.58 -19.22
C ILE A 85 -5.83 -10.77 -18.46
N ARG A 86 -5.30 -11.06 -17.27
CA ARG A 86 -5.79 -12.15 -16.42
C ARG A 86 -7.25 -11.95 -16.02
N MET A 87 -7.63 -10.73 -15.66
CA MET A 87 -9.02 -10.37 -15.34
C MET A 87 -9.94 -10.52 -16.55
N SER A 88 -9.52 -10.01 -17.72
CA SER A 88 -10.29 -10.16 -18.95
C SER A 88 -10.48 -11.62 -19.33
N ALA A 89 -9.44 -12.44 -19.24
CA ALA A 89 -9.52 -13.88 -19.54
C ALA A 89 -10.39 -14.64 -18.52
N LEU A 90 -10.29 -14.31 -17.23
CA LEU A 90 -11.10 -14.90 -16.17
C LEU A 90 -12.59 -14.57 -16.33
N LEU A 91 -12.91 -13.29 -16.60
CA LEU A 91 -14.31 -12.86 -16.78
C LEU A 91 -14.90 -13.38 -18.09
N CYS A 92 -14.12 -13.37 -19.19
CA CYS A 92 -14.57 -13.91 -20.47
C CYS A 92 -14.87 -15.40 -20.35
N SER A 93 -13.93 -16.20 -19.84
CA SER A 93 -14.13 -17.64 -19.67
C SER A 93 -15.26 -17.96 -18.68
N GLY A 94 -15.36 -17.22 -17.57
CA GLY A 94 -16.47 -17.37 -16.62
C GLY A 94 -17.82 -17.04 -17.25
N TYR A 95 -17.91 -15.99 -18.08
CA TYR A 95 -19.15 -15.60 -18.75
C TYR A 95 -19.56 -16.62 -19.80
N THR A 96 -18.61 -17.13 -20.61
CA THR A 96 -18.88 -18.21 -21.55
C THR A 96 -19.39 -19.47 -20.84
N MET A 97 -18.80 -19.81 -19.68
CA MET A 97 -19.23 -20.95 -18.87
C MET A 97 -20.67 -20.76 -18.34
N ILE A 98 -21.02 -19.57 -17.86
CA ILE A 98 -22.39 -19.27 -17.39
C ILE A 98 -23.41 -19.43 -18.52
N GLN A 99 -23.10 -18.94 -19.72
CA GLN A 99 -23.98 -19.06 -20.88
C GLN A 99 -24.16 -20.50 -21.37
N LEU A 100 -23.13 -21.34 -21.23
CA LEU A 100 -23.19 -22.75 -21.64
C LEU A 100 -23.93 -23.65 -20.65
N LEU A 101 -23.85 -23.33 -19.34
CA LEU A 101 -24.46 -24.14 -18.28
C LEU A 101 -25.83 -23.62 -17.82
N ASP A 102 -26.32 -22.51 -18.40
CA ASP A 102 -27.58 -21.84 -18.05
C ASP A 102 -27.76 -21.66 -16.52
N LEU A 103 -26.69 -21.23 -15.85
CA LEU A 103 -26.65 -21.13 -14.40
C LEU A 103 -27.53 -19.98 -13.93
N GLN A 104 -28.65 -20.32 -13.28
CA GLN A 104 -29.45 -19.36 -12.53
C GLN A 104 -28.56 -18.62 -11.52
N HIS A 105 -28.56 -17.29 -11.57
CA HIS A 105 -27.72 -16.42 -10.73
C HIS A 105 -26.19 -16.50 -10.96
N GLY A 106 -25.72 -17.06 -12.08
CA GLY A 106 -24.29 -17.21 -12.39
C GLY A 106 -23.47 -15.91 -12.36
N TYR A 107 -24.11 -14.73 -12.44
CA TYR A 107 -23.44 -13.43 -12.28
C TYR A 107 -22.68 -13.28 -10.95
N TRP A 108 -23.10 -13.99 -9.90
CA TRP A 108 -22.40 -13.97 -8.60
C TRP A 108 -21.02 -14.62 -8.65
N ILE A 109 -20.83 -15.62 -9.50
CA ILE A 109 -19.53 -16.27 -9.74
C ILE A 109 -18.57 -15.24 -10.33
N LEU A 110 -19.01 -14.49 -11.35
CA LEU A 110 -18.21 -13.44 -11.99
C LEU A 110 -17.87 -12.32 -11.01
N LEU A 111 -18.86 -11.84 -10.26
CA LEU A 111 -18.68 -10.75 -9.30
C LEU A 111 -17.75 -11.16 -8.15
N THR A 112 -17.85 -12.42 -7.69
CA THR A 112 -16.92 -12.94 -6.68
C THR A 112 -15.51 -13.08 -7.24
N SER A 113 -15.37 -13.62 -8.45
CA SER A 113 -14.09 -13.73 -9.15
C SER A 113 -13.41 -12.36 -9.30
N LEU A 114 -14.20 -11.34 -9.66
CA LEU A 114 -13.77 -9.95 -9.81
C LEU A 114 -13.24 -9.35 -8.50
N PHE A 115 -13.99 -9.48 -7.40
CA PHE A 115 -13.60 -8.84 -6.13
C PHE A 115 -12.43 -9.53 -5.43
N VAL A 116 -12.29 -10.82 -5.67
CA VAL A 116 -11.28 -11.64 -5.01
C VAL A 116 -9.96 -11.64 -5.78
N CYS A 117 -10.00 -11.63 -7.11
CA CYS A 117 -8.78 -11.59 -7.90
C CYS A 117 -8.05 -10.26 -7.70
N GLN A 118 -6.80 -10.34 -7.26
CA GLN A 118 -5.91 -9.20 -7.04
C GLN A 118 -4.67 -9.34 -7.93
N PRO A 119 -3.91 -8.25 -8.15
CA PRO A 119 -2.68 -8.30 -8.94
C PRO A 119 -1.66 -9.31 -8.38
N ASN A 120 -1.53 -9.37 -7.05
CA ASN A 120 -0.58 -10.23 -6.34
C ASN A 120 -1.22 -11.56 -5.91
N TYR A 121 -0.46 -12.67 -6.01
CA TYR A 121 -0.88 -14.00 -5.55
C TYR A 121 -1.32 -14.02 -4.07
N SER A 122 -0.46 -13.50 -3.20
CA SER A 122 -0.68 -13.44 -1.75
C SER A 122 -1.95 -12.65 -1.40
N ALA A 123 -2.18 -11.53 -2.10
CA ALA A 123 -3.36 -10.71 -1.94
C ALA A 123 -4.63 -11.44 -2.38
N THR A 124 -4.60 -12.14 -3.52
CA THR A 124 -5.73 -12.97 -3.98
C THR A 124 -6.02 -14.08 -2.98
N ARG A 125 -5.00 -14.83 -2.53
CA ARG A 125 -5.16 -15.89 -1.52
C ARG A 125 -5.81 -15.38 -0.24
N ARG A 126 -5.34 -14.24 0.28
CA ARG A 126 -5.94 -13.61 1.46
C ARG A 126 -7.40 -13.23 1.21
N ARG A 127 -7.71 -12.64 0.06
CA ARG A 127 -9.10 -12.27 -0.29
C ARG A 127 -10.01 -13.48 -0.49
N LEU A 128 -9.51 -14.57 -1.08
CA LEU A 128 -10.22 -15.85 -1.23
C LEU A 128 -10.68 -16.36 0.13
N THR A 129 -9.74 -16.51 1.08
CA THR A 129 -10.03 -16.99 2.42
C THR A 129 -11.03 -16.10 3.15
N LEU A 130 -10.83 -14.78 3.11
CA LEU A 130 -11.73 -13.84 3.79
C LEU A 130 -13.12 -13.81 3.15
N ARG A 131 -13.21 -13.99 1.82
CA ARG A 131 -14.50 -14.06 1.10
C ARG A 131 -15.27 -15.31 1.51
N ILE A 132 -14.63 -16.47 1.50
CA ILE A 132 -15.27 -17.74 1.87
C ILE A 132 -15.75 -17.69 3.33
N ILE A 133 -14.89 -17.28 4.27
CA ILE A 133 -15.25 -17.17 5.69
C ILE A 133 -16.40 -16.18 5.88
N GLY A 134 -16.31 -15.00 5.25
CA GLY A 134 -17.34 -13.97 5.36
C GLY A 134 -18.69 -14.40 4.79
N THR A 135 -18.71 -15.03 3.62
CA THR A 135 -19.96 -15.52 3.01
C THR A 135 -20.58 -16.64 3.86
N VAL A 136 -19.80 -17.63 4.28
CA VAL A 136 -20.31 -18.74 5.10
C VAL A 136 -20.86 -18.22 6.43
N ALA A 137 -20.12 -17.33 7.11
CA ALA A 137 -20.61 -16.69 8.34
C ALA A 137 -21.88 -15.86 8.07
N GLY A 138 -21.93 -15.11 6.97
CA GLY A 138 -23.11 -14.33 6.57
C GLY A 138 -24.34 -15.19 6.32
N VAL A 139 -24.19 -16.34 5.67
CA VAL A 139 -25.30 -17.29 5.45
C VAL A 139 -25.72 -17.97 6.75
N LEU A 140 -24.76 -18.43 7.57
CA LEU A 140 -25.05 -19.08 8.85
C LEU A 140 -25.77 -18.16 9.84
N ILE A 141 -25.44 -16.86 9.83
CA ILE A 141 -26.12 -15.85 10.65
C ILE A 141 -27.43 -15.40 9.99
N GLY A 142 -27.44 -15.30 8.66
CA GLY A 142 -28.59 -14.84 7.88
C GLY A 142 -29.78 -15.78 8.01
N LEU A 143 -29.59 -17.09 7.87
CA LEU A 143 -30.68 -18.07 7.93
C LEU A 143 -31.51 -17.99 9.24
N PRO A 144 -30.91 -17.97 10.45
CA PRO A 144 -31.63 -17.69 11.68
C PRO A 144 -32.36 -16.35 11.67
N ILE A 145 -31.72 -15.28 11.17
CA ILE A 145 -32.36 -13.96 11.10
C ILE A 145 -33.61 -14.00 10.21
N LEU A 146 -33.53 -14.64 9.05
CA LEU A 146 -34.68 -14.82 8.15
C LEU A 146 -35.82 -15.59 8.84
N TYR A 147 -35.49 -16.60 9.63
CA TYR A 147 -36.47 -17.41 10.36
C TYR A 147 -37.13 -16.67 11.52
N PHE A 148 -36.35 -15.95 12.34
CA PHE A 148 -36.85 -15.27 13.54
C PHE A 148 -37.44 -13.88 13.26
N VAL A 149 -37.11 -13.24 12.13
CA VAL A 149 -37.58 -11.90 11.76
C VAL A 149 -38.34 -11.95 10.42
N PRO A 150 -39.54 -12.54 10.39
CA PRO A 150 -40.35 -12.60 9.17
C PRO A 150 -41.01 -11.24 8.83
N SER A 151 -41.05 -10.29 9.78
CA SER A 151 -41.66 -8.98 9.58
C SER A 151 -40.88 -8.14 8.56
N ILE A 152 -41.59 -7.52 7.61
CA ILE A 152 -41.02 -6.61 6.60
C ILE A 152 -40.29 -5.44 7.26
N GLU A 153 -40.88 -4.82 8.29
CA GLU A 153 -40.27 -3.70 9.02
C GLU A 153 -38.92 -4.08 9.64
N GLY A 154 -38.87 -5.23 10.31
CA GLY A 154 -37.62 -5.76 10.89
C GLY A 154 -36.56 -6.04 9.82
N GLN A 155 -36.96 -6.58 8.67
CA GLN A 155 -36.04 -6.82 7.55
C GLN A 155 -35.49 -5.52 6.96
N LEU A 156 -36.33 -4.49 6.78
CA LEU A 156 -35.88 -3.18 6.30
C LEU A 156 -34.87 -2.54 7.25
N VAL A 157 -35.11 -2.60 8.56
CA VAL A 157 -34.16 -2.10 9.57
C VAL A 157 -32.84 -2.86 9.48
N LEU A 158 -32.88 -4.19 9.39
CA LEU A 158 -31.68 -5.02 9.27
C LEU A 158 -30.94 -4.80 7.95
N ILE A 159 -31.64 -4.53 6.84
CA ILE A 159 -31.05 -4.14 5.55
C ILE A 159 -30.27 -2.84 5.71
N VAL A 160 -30.83 -1.83 6.36
CA VAL A 160 -30.12 -0.56 6.61
C VAL A 160 -28.88 -0.80 7.47
N ILE A 161 -29.01 -1.55 8.57
CA ILE A 161 -27.89 -1.85 9.48
C ILE A 161 -26.78 -2.62 8.76
N SER A 162 -27.12 -3.65 8.00
CA SER A 162 -26.15 -4.46 7.25
C SER A 162 -25.51 -3.66 6.12
N GLY A 163 -26.26 -2.81 5.43
CA GLY A 163 -25.74 -1.89 4.42
C GLY A 163 -24.73 -0.88 4.98
N VAL A 164 -25.08 -0.19 6.07
CA VAL A 164 -24.18 0.76 6.76
C VAL A 164 -22.93 0.04 7.25
N SER A 165 -23.09 -1.14 7.86
CA SER A 165 -21.97 -1.94 8.36
C SER A 165 -21.04 -2.38 7.22
N PHE A 166 -21.57 -2.78 6.07
CA PHE A 166 -20.76 -3.10 4.89
C PHE A 166 -19.86 -1.91 4.48
N PHE A 167 -20.41 -0.71 4.38
CA PHE A 167 -19.63 0.49 4.03
C PHE A 167 -18.65 0.91 5.13
N ALA A 168 -18.95 0.66 6.40
CA ALA A 168 -18.03 0.92 7.50
C ALA A 168 -16.81 -0.01 7.46
N PHE A 169 -17.00 -1.31 7.16
CA PHE A 169 -15.93 -2.31 7.23
C PHE A 169 -15.21 -2.59 5.91
N ARG A 170 -15.73 -2.14 4.75
CA ARG A 170 -15.18 -2.49 3.41
C ARG A 170 -13.69 -2.23 3.22
N ASN A 171 -13.14 -1.19 3.86
CA ASN A 171 -11.75 -0.78 3.67
C ASN A 171 -10.80 -1.31 4.77
N THR A 172 -11.34 -1.73 5.92
CA THR A 172 -10.56 -2.14 7.10
C THR A 172 -10.59 -3.65 7.31
N GLN A 173 -11.78 -4.26 7.21
CA GLN A 173 -12.01 -5.65 7.57
C GLN A 173 -12.88 -6.37 6.54
N TYR A 174 -12.23 -6.86 5.48
CA TYR A 174 -12.89 -7.45 4.31
C TYR A 174 -13.80 -8.66 4.61
N ALA A 175 -13.47 -9.48 5.61
CA ALA A 175 -14.33 -10.60 6.03
C ALA A 175 -15.66 -10.10 6.61
N HIS A 176 -15.62 -9.11 7.50
CA HIS A 176 -16.82 -8.49 8.07
C HIS A 176 -17.66 -7.80 6.98
N ALA A 177 -17.02 -7.07 6.06
CA ALA A 177 -17.72 -6.51 4.91
C ALA A 177 -18.42 -7.58 4.07
N THR A 178 -17.75 -8.71 3.82
CA THR A 178 -18.33 -9.84 3.07
C THR A 178 -19.52 -10.48 3.81
N LEU A 179 -19.44 -10.59 5.13
CA LEU A 179 -20.54 -11.05 5.97
C LEU A 179 -21.75 -10.13 5.82
N PHE A 180 -21.57 -8.83 6.03
CA PHE A 180 -22.67 -7.86 5.99
C PHE A 180 -23.29 -7.70 4.60
N ILE A 181 -22.51 -7.72 3.52
CA ILE A 181 -23.08 -7.71 2.16
C ILE A 181 -23.87 -8.99 1.86
N THR A 182 -23.45 -10.13 2.42
CA THR A 182 -24.18 -11.39 2.26
C THR A 182 -25.50 -11.33 3.02
N LEU A 183 -25.51 -10.84 4.27
CA LEU A 183 -26.74 -10.60 5.03
C LEU A 183 -27.69 -9.65 4.29
N LEU A 184 -27.17 -8.52 3.79
CA LEU A 184 -27.93 -7.54 3.05
C LEU A 184 -28.65 -8.20 1.86
N VAL A 185 -27.91 -8.97 1.06
CA VAL A 185 -28.45 -9.65 -0.11
C VAL A 185 -29.52 -10.66 0.29
N LEU A 186 -29.27 -11.50 1.30
CA LEU A 186 -30.26 -12.49 1.77
C LEU A 186 -31.55 -11.83 2.24
N LEU A 187 -31.46 -10.73 2.99
CA LEU A 187 -32.63 -9.99 3.45
C LEU A 187 -33.40 -9.36 2.29
N CYS A 188 -32.71 -8.80 1.30
CA CYS A 188 -33.34 -8.27 0.09
C CYS A 188 -34.09 -9.35 -0.70
N PHE A 189 -33.50 -10.54 -0.87
CA PHE A 189 -34.19 -11.66 -1.54
C PHE A 189 -35.31 -12.25 -0.68
N ASN A 190 -35.21 -12.19 0.64
CA ASN A 190 -36.29 -12.62 1.52
C ASN A 190 -37.55 -11.77 1.36
N LEU A 191 -37.41 -10.47 1.12
CA LEU A 191 -38.54 -9.58 0.80
C LEU A 191 -39.26 -9.98 -0.51
N LEU A 192 -38.55 -10.66 -1.41
CA LEU A 192 -39.10 -11.22 -2.65
C LEU A 192 -39.61 -12.66 -2.49
N GLY A 193 -39.48 -13.25 -1.30
CA GLY A 193 -39.89 -14.64 -1.00
C GLY A 193 -38.82 -15.71 -1.26
N GLU A 194 -37.63 -15.34 -1.74
CA GLU A 194 -36.58 -16.29 -2.19
C GLU A 194 -35.35 -16.35 -1.24
N GLY A 195 -35.45 -15.78 -0.03
CA GLY A 195 -34.30 -15.60 0.86
C GLY A 195 -33.58 -16.90 1.25
N PHE A 196 -34.33 -17.98 1.48
CA PHE A 196 -33.77 -19.30 1.80
C PHE A 196 -33.19 -20.01 0.57
N GLU A 197 -33.82 -19.85 -0.59
CA GLU A 197 -33.40 -20.47 -1.84
C GLU A 197 -32.07 -19.91 -2.33
N VAL A 198 -31.81 -18.62 -2.09
CA VAL A 198 -30.57 -17.95 -2.52
C VAL A 198 -29.39 -18.23 -1.56
N ALA A 199 -29.63 -18.71 -0.35
CA ALA A 199 -28.58 -18.92 0.67
C ALA A 199 -27.55 -20.00 0.28
N LEU A 200 -28.00 -21.14 -0.23
CA LEU A 200 -27.13 -22.25 -0.63
C LEU A 200 -26.38 -21.95 -1.94
N PRO A 201 -27.04 -21.48 -3.03
CA PRO A 201 -26.36 -21.00 -4.23
C PRO A 201 -25.28 -19.98 -3.92
N ARG A 202 -25.50 -19.10 -2.93
CA ARG A 202 -24.50 -18.09 -2.56
C ARG A 202 -23.17 -18.67 -2.09
N ILE A 203 -23.21 -19.78 -1.35
CA ILE A 203 -22.00 -20.49 -0.91
C ILE A 203 -21.33 -21.15 -2.10
N ILE A 204 -22.10 -21.86 -2.93
CA ILE A 204 -21.60 -22.55 -4.13
C ILE A 204 -20.96 -21.56 -5.10
N ASP A 205 -21.66 -20.48 -5.45
CA ASP A 205 -21.17 -19.43 -6.35
C ASP A 205 -19.89 -18.79 -5.82
N THR A 206 -19.81 -18.60 -4.50
CA THR A 206 -18.61 -18.06 -3.87
C THR A 206 -17.45 -19.03 -4.01
N LEU A 207 -17.66 -20.33 -3.79
CA LEU A 207 -16.62 -21.34 -3.93
C LEU A 207 -16.16 -21.47 -5.39
N ILE A 208 -17.09 -21.49 -6.35
CA ILE A 208 -16.75 -21.55 -7.78
C ILE A 208 -15.99 -20.29 -8.22
N GLY A 209 -16.47 -19.10 -7.85
CA GLY A 209 -15.80 -17.84 -8.18
C GLY A 209 -14.43 -17.68 -7.50
N CYS A 210 -14.29 -18.20 -6.28
CA CYS A 210 -13.00 -18.28 -5.61
C CYS A 210 -12.07 -19.28 -6.32
N GLY A 211 -12.57 -20.46 -6.68
CA GLY A 211 -11.81 -21.48 -7.40
C GLY A 211 -11.32 -21.00 -8.77
N SER A 212 -12.19 -20.36 -9.56
CA SER A 212 -11.83 -19.81 -10.87
C SER A 212 -10.77 -18.71 -10.75
N ALA A 213 -10.91 -17.78 -9.80
CA ALA A 213 -9.92 -16.74 -9.55
C ALA A 213 -8.57 -17.32 -9.10
N TRP A 214 -8.60 -18.34 -8.24
CA TRP A 214 -7.39 -19.05 -7.81
C TRP A 214 -6.69 -19.75 -8.98
N LEU A 215 -7.45 -20.44 -9.85
CA LEU A 215 -6.93 -21.08 -11.06
C LEU A 215 -6.32 -20.04 -12.01
N ALA A 216 -7.01 -18.93 -12.28
CA ALA A 216 -6.50 -17.87 -13.15
C ALA A 216 -5.18 -17.30 -12.63
N VAL A 217 -5.06 -17.08 -11.32
CA VAL A 217 -3.84 -16.55 -10.70
C VAL A 217 -2.67 -17.56 -10.70
N ASN A 218 -2.97 -18.86 -10.70
CA ASN A 218 -1.95 -19.92 -10.78
C ASN A 218 -1.48 -20.22 -12.22
N PHE A 219 -2.41 -20.24 -13.18
CA PHE A 219 -2.13 -20.70 -14.54
C PHE A 219 -1.84 -19.54 -15.50
N ILE A 220 -2.51 -18.39 -15.34
CA ILE A 220 -2.37 -17.26 -16.25
C ILE A 220 -1.27 -16.33 -15.73
N TRP A 221 -0.08 -16.50 -16.29
CA TRP A 221 1.09 -15.64 -16.05
C TRP A 221 1.47 -15.56 -14.57
N PRO A 222 1.80 -16.71 -13.93
CA PRO A 222 2.07 -16.73 -12.51
C PRO A 222 3.29 -15.85 -12.22
N ASP A 223 3.04 -14.80 -11.46
CA ASP A 223 3.99 -13.76 -11.09
C ASP A 223 4.81 -14.28 -9.90
N TRP A 224 5.65 -15.27 -10.16
CA TRP A 224 6.62 -15.75 -9.16
C TRP A 224 7.64 -14.62 -8.99
N LYS A 225 7.40 -13.72 -8.04
CA LYS A 225 8.28 -12.55 -7.81
C LYS A 225 9.70 -12.98 -7.45
N PHE A 226 9.89 -14.24 -7.04
CA PHE A 226 11.20 -14.87 -6.94
C PHE A 226 12.06 -14.71 -8.21
N ARG A 227 11.48 -14.73 -9.41
CA ARG A 227 12.22 -14.51 -10.67
C ARG A 227 12.74 -13.09 -10.83
N GLN A 228 12.12 -12.10 -10.19
CA GLN A 228 12.57 -10.70 -10.20
C GLN A 228 13.50 -10.38 -9.02
N LEU A 229 13.60 -11.24 -8.00
CA LEU A 229 14.41 -10.97 -6.81
C LEU A 229 15.86 -10.61 -7.16
N SER A 230 16.49 -11.37 -8.07
CA SER A 230 17.86 -11.08 -8.54
C SER A 230 17.96 -9.69 -9.20
N GLN A 231 16.97 -9.32 -10.00
CA GLN A 231 16.92 -8.02 -10.68
C GLN A 231 16.69 -6.87 -9.70
N VAL A 232 15.80 -7.06 -8.72
CA VAL A 232 15.50 -6.08 -7.66
C VAL A 232 16.71 -5.90 -6.75
N ILE A 233 17.40 -6.98 -6.37
CA ILE A 233 18.66 -6.91 -5.60
C ILE A 233 19.71 -6.11 -6.38
N SER A 234 19.93 -6.45 -7.65
CA SER A 234 20.92 -5.77 -8.50
C SER A 234 20.61 -4.27 -8.64
N ARG A 235 19.32 -3.93 -8.83
CA ARG A 235 18.85 -2.54 -8.90
C ARG A 235 19.04 -1.80 -7.56
N THR A 236 18.74 -2.45 -6.44
CA THR A 236 18.88 -1.86 -5.10
C THR A 236 20.35 -1.60 -4.79
N MET A 237 21.24 -2.54 -5.12
CA MET A 237 22.68 -2.36 -4.94
C MET A 237 23.20 -1.20 -5.81
N ASN A 238 22.79 -1.13 -7.08
CA ASN A 238 23.21 -0.06 -7.98
C ASN A 238 22.70 1.33 -7.52
N THR A 239 21.46 1.42 -7.03
CA THR A 239 20.92 2.70 -6.49
C THR A 239 21.61 3.11 -5.19
N ASN A 240 21.98 2.17 -4.32
CA ASN A 240 22.81 2.46 -3.16
C ASN A 240 24.21 2.96 -3.55
N CYS A 241 24.87 2.34 -4.54
CA CYS A 241 26.15 2.82 -5.06
C CYS A 241 26.03 4.24 -5.61
N ARG A 242 25.00 4.52 -6.43
CA ARG A 242 24.75 5.87 -6.96
C ARG A 242 24.50 6.91 -5.86
N TYR A 243 23.85 6.51 -4.77
CA TYR A 243 23.64 7.39 -3.62
C TYR A 243 24.96 7.67 -2.90
N LEU A 244 25.81 6.65 -2.72
CA LEU A 244 27.15 6.82 -2.17
C LEU A 244 28.02 7.72 -3.05
N ASP A 245 27.99 7.53 -4.38
CA ASP A 245 28.73 8.36 -5.34
C ASP A 245 28.30 9.84 -5.23
N ALA A 246 26.99 10.10 -5.12
CA ALA A 246 26.48 11.45 -4.94
C ALA A 246 26.97 12.11 -3.63
N ILE A 247 27.10 11.32 -2.55
CA ILE A 247 27.67 11.81 -1.29
C ILE A 247 29.17 12.07 -1.46
N LEU A 248 29.92 11.17 -2.09
CA LEU A 248 31.36 11.35 -2.32
C LEU A 248 31.65 12.64 -3.11
N VAL A 249 30.84 12.95 -4.12
CA VAL A 249 30.94 14.22 -4.86
C VAL A 249 30.77 15.43 -3.94
N GLN A 250 29.82 15.41 -3.00
CA GLN A 250 29.65 16.48 -2.00
C GLN A 250 30.85 16.62 -1.06
N TYR A 251 31.52 15.51 -0.71
CA TYR A 251 32.74 15.57 0.11
C TYR A 251 33.90 16.26 -0.62
N TYR A 252 34.01 16.10 -1.95
CA TYR A 252 35.06 16.73 -2.74
C TYR A 252 34.74 18.17 -3.19
N GLN A 253 33.48 18.46 -3.53
CA GLN A 253 33.06 19.75 -4.12
C GLN A 253 32.41 20.70 -3.11
N GLY A 254 32.17 20.24 -1.88
CA GLY A 254 31.42 20.98 -0.87
C GLY A 254 29.96 20.53 -0.82
N LYS A 255 29.34 20.74 0.35
CA LYS A 255 28.01 20.24 0.66
C LYS A 255 26.95 21.00 -0.15
N ASP A 256 26.48 20.38 -1.23
CA ASP A 256 25.42 20.91 -2.08
C ASP A 256 24.18 20.00 -2.02
N ASN A 257 23.04 20.55 -1.62
CA ASN A 257 21.74 19.86 -1.62
C ASN A 257 21.06 19.84 -3.00
N GLY A 258 21.86 19.86 -4.07
CA GLY A 258 21.43 19.86 -5.45
C GLY A 258 20.51 18.70 -5.83
N LEU A 259 19.79 18.90 -6.93
CA LEU A 259 18.77 17.99 -7.45
C LEU A 259 19.27 16.55 -7.62
N ASN A 260 20.52 16.37 -8.06
CA ASN A 260 21.14 15.05 -8.27
C ASN A 260 21.25 14.22 -6.98
N TYR A 261 21.65 14.85 -5.87
CA TYR A 261 21.72 14.18 -4.56
C TYR A 261 20.33 13.77 -4.07
N ARG A 262 19.35 14.67 -4.20
CA ARG A 262 17.97 14.42 -3.76
C ARG A 262 17.33 13.27 -4.55
N ILE A 263 17.57 13.20 -5.86
CA ILE A 263 17.11 12.10 -6.71
C ILE A 263 17.78 10.79 -6.29
N ALA A 264 19.11 10.78 -6.13
CA ALA A 264 19.84 9.58 -5.75
C ALA A 264 19.38 9.02 -4.39
N ARG A 265 19.19 9.90 -3.39
CA ARG A 265 18.65 9.54 -2.07
C ARG A 265 17.24 8.95 -2.17
N ARG A 266 16.35 9.60 -2.91
CA ARG A 266 14.97 9.14 -3.11
C ARG A 266 14.94 7.78 -3.81
N ASP A 267 15.73 7.62 -4.87
CA ASP A 267 15.75 6.39 -5.66
C ASP A 267 16.32 5.21 -4.86
N ALA A 268 17.30 5.44 -3.97
CA ALA A 268 17.80 4.41 -3.04
C ALA A 268 16.73 3.98 -2.02
N HIS A 269 16.03 4.92 -1.37
CA HIS A 269 14.94 4.58 -0.44
C HIS A 269 13.75 3.91 -1.13
N ASN A 270 13.39 4.34 -2.34
CA ASN A 270 12.33 3.69 -3.12
C ASN A 270 12.69 2.25 -3.50
N SER A 271 13.96 2.00 -3.87
CA SER A 271 14.43 0.65 -4.20
C SER A 271 14.50 -0.25 -2.97
N ASP A 272 14.88 0.27 -1.80
CA ASP A 272 14.82 -0.45 -0.52
C ASP A 272 13.37 -0.84 -0.17
N ALA A 273 12.41 0.08 -0.32
CA ALA A 273 10.99 -0.20 -0.11
C ALA A 273 10.44 -1.26 -1.09
N GLU A 274 10.88 -1.24 -2.35
CA GLU A 274 10.56 -2.28 -3.34
C GLU A 274 11.13 -3.64 -2.90
N LEU A 275 12.39 -3.70 -2.44
CA LEU A 275 13.02 -4.91 -1.93
C LEU A 275 12.28 -5.50 -0.72
N VAL A 276 11.89 -4.66 0.25
CA VAL A 276 11.05 -5.07 1.40
C VAL A 276 9.75 -5.70 0.93
N SER A 277 9.07 -5.08 -0.02
CA SER A 277 7.79 -5.57 -0.57
C SER A 277 7.96 -6.93 -1.26
N VAL A 278 9.02 -7.12 -2.04
CA VAL A 278 9.29 -8.39 -2.74
C VAL A 278 9.56 -9.51 -1.74
N ILE A 279 10.42 -9.27 -0.74
CA ILE A 279 10.78 -10.28 0.26
C ILE A 279 9.60 -10.61 1.18
N SER A 280 8.80 -9.60 1.57
CA SER A 280 7.57 -9.84 2.33
C SER A 280 6.51 -10.61 1.55
N ASN A 281 6.48 -10.50 0.22
CA ASN A 281 5.57 -11.29 -0.61
C ASN A 281 6.07 -12.73 -0.81
N MET A 282 7.39 -12.93 -0.88
CA MET A 282 8.03 -14.24 -1.02
C MET A 282 7.68 -15.19 0.14
N SER A 283 7.47 -14.68 1.36
CA SER A 283 7.06 -15.49 2.52
C SER A 283 5.66 -16.11 2.36
N ALA A 284 4.81 -15.53 1.50
CA ALA A 284 3.45 -16.01 1.26
C ALA A 284 3.33 -16.95 0.03
N GLU A 285 4.42 -17.16 -0.71
CA GLU A 285 4.44 -18.00 -1.92
C GLU A 285 4.68 -19.49 -1.58
N PRO A 286 3.89 -20.43 -2.16
CA PRO A 286 3.92 -21.85 -1.79
C PRO A 286 5.18 -22.61 -2.26
N LYS A 287 5.94 -22.07 -3.21
CA LYS A 287 7.16 -22.71 -3.76
C LYS A 287 8.47 -22.13 -3.21
N SER A 288 8.39 -21.19 -2.27
CA SER A 288 9.59 -20.57 -1.72
C SER A 288 10.22 -21.51 -0.69
N ASP A 289 11.41 -22.03 -1.01
CA ASP A 289 12.21 -22.80 -0.05
C ASP A 289 12.54 -21.95 1.19
N GLN A 290 12.42 -22.53 2.38
CA GLN A 290 12.59 -21.84 3.65
C GLN A 290 14.01 -21.29 3.80
N THR A 291 15.01 -21.98 3.25
CA THR A 291 16.41 -21.50 3.24
C THR A 291 16.59 -20.28 2.35
N SER A 292 15.84 -20.17 1.25
CA SER A 292 15.89 -19.03 0.34
C SER A 292 15.24 -17.79 0.94
N GLN A 293 14.17 -17.96 1.73
CA GLN A 293 13.54 -16.86 2.47
C GLN A 293 14.48 -16.28 3.53
N GLU A 294 15.16 -17.15 4.28
CA GLU A 294 16.09 -16.70 5.32
C GLU A 294 17.28 -15.93 4.71
N LYS A 295 17.85 -16.41 3.61
CA LYS A 295 18.90 -15.70 2.87
C LYS A 295 18.43 -14.34 2.36
N ALA A 296 17.22 -14.27 1.80
CA ALA A 296 16.64 -13.02 1.31
C ALA A 296 16.42 -12.03 2.48
N PHE A 297 15.91 -12.49 3.62
CA PHE A 297 15.71 -11.65 4.80
C PHE A 297 17.03 -11.13 5.37
N ARG A 298 18.07 -11.98 5.47
CA ARG A 298 19.41 -11.54 5.87
C ARG A 298 19.96 -10.47 4.93
N LEU A 299 19.80 -10.66 3.62
CA LEU A 299 20.21 -9.67 2.61
C LEU A 299 19.47 -8.34 2.78
N LEU A 300 18.18 -8.37 3.07
CA LEU A 300 17.39 -7.16 3.34
C LEU A 300 17.94 -6.39 4.54
N CYS A 301 18.22 -7.08 5.66
CA CYS A 301 18.79 -6.45 6.85
C CYS A 301 20.15 -5.80 6.54
N LEU A 302 21.01 -6.49 5.78
CA LEU A 302 22.31 -5.95 5.36
C LEU A 302 22.13 -4.72 4.46
N ASN A 303 21.21 -4.76 3.49
CA ASN A 303 20.93 -3.63 2.61
C ASN A 303 20.40 -2.41 3.38
N HIS A 304 19.46 -2.61 4.29
CA HIS A 304 18.89 -1.55 5.10
C HIS A 304 19.94 -0.91 6.03
N THR A 305 20.83 -1.74 6.58
CA THR A 305 21.97 -1.29 7.38
C THR A 305 22.97 -0.48 6.53
N MET A 306 23.29 -0.96 5.33
CA MET A 306 24.14 -0.24 4.36
C MET A 306 23.54 1.12 4.01
N LEU A 307 22.25 1.19 3.67
CA LEU A 307 21.56 2.43 3.35
C LEU A 307 21.54 3.41 4.53
N SER A 308 21.40 2.89 5.75
CA SER A 308 21.48 3.69 6.98
C SER A 308 22.86 4.30 7.17
N TYR A 309 23.93 3.53 6.95
CA TYR A 309 25.31 4.04 7.01
C TYR A 309 25.60 5.08 5.92
N ILE A 310 25.15 4.84 4.68
CA ILE A 310 25.28 5.82 3.58
C ILE A 310 24.54 7.12 3.95
N SER A 311 23.33 7.02 4.49
CA SER A 311 22.54 8.18 4.92
C SER A 311 23.21 8.96 6.05
N ALA A 312 23.84 8.26 7.01
CA ALA A 312 24.60 8.88 8.09
C ALA A 312 25.84 9.62 7.54
N LEU A 313 26.53 9.03 6.57
CA LEU A 313 27.68 9.67 5.91
C LEU A 313 27.28 10.96 5.18
N GLY A 314 26.11 10.99 4.52
CA GLY A 314 25.60 12.19 3.86
C GLY A 314 25.07 13.27 4.82
N ALA A 315 24.81 12.92 6.09
CA ALA A 315 24.38 13.89 7.10
C ALA A 315 25.55 14.69 7.70
N HIS A 316 26.72 14.06 7.80
CA HIS A 316 27.97 14.68 8.24
C HIS A 316 28.67 15.37 7.07
#